data_AF-A0A7K4H3A9-F1
#
_entry.id   AF-A0A7K4H3A9-F1
#
_cell.length_a   1.000
_cell.length_b   1.000
_cell.length_c   1.000
_cell.angle_alpha   90.00
_cell.angle_beta   90.00
_cell.angle_gamma   90.00
#
_symmetry.space_group_name_H-M   'P 1'
#
loop_
_entity.id
_entity.type
_entity.pdbx_description
1 polymer ?
#
loop_
_entity_poly.entity_id
_entity_poly.type
_entity_poly.pdbx_seq_one_letter_code
_entity_poly.pdbx_strand_id
1 'polypeptide(L)'
;MNENLSAQKNCSACGKENNLDSKFCKFCGANMVTIDVQTFEISQTMRFRKSSFSICCIIFIVLIFYLSLVVFPNSMEPAMAVVASGLFIVLVGGASFLGLLYILWVYRGAGFRRIFSISPNGIKIVVPREPIFEVNWSEFDLIQLHKFSGSHNNKLYRFYFISNDEVNKDFLIEGSMHFSGVNCRAIVSQMEQYAAKMNKQFIRGKRRKIK
;
A
#
# COMPACT_ATOMS: atom_id res chain seq x y z
N MET A 1 -24.12 -51.27 -20.30
CA MET A 1 -24.83 -50.42 -19.33
C MET A 1 -23.83 -49.41 -18.83
N ASN A 2 -23.90 -48.16 -19.27
CA ASN A 2 -22.97 -47.12 -18.87
C ASN A 2 -23.51 -46.44 -17.61
N GLU A 3 -22.88 -46.71 -16.48
CA GLU A 3 -23.11 -46.01 -15.23
C GLU A 3 -22.61 -44.56 -15.39
N ASN A 4 -23.52 -43.63 -15.64
CA ASN A 4 -23.28 -42.22 -15.44
C ASN A 4 -23.14 -41.99 -13.94
N LEU A 5 -21.92 -42.09 -13.41
CA LEU A 5 -21.57 -41.52 -12.12
C LEU A 5 -21.69 -39.98 -12.23
N SER A 6 -22.91 -39.48 -12.05
CA SER A 6 -23.14 -38.05 -11.89
C SER A 6 -22.43 -37.64 -10.61
N ALA A 7 -21.32 -36.93 -10.71
CA ALA A 7 -20.63 -36.46 -9.53
C ALA A 7 -21.54 -35.45 -8.77
N GLN A 8 -21.54 -35.54 -7.44
CA GLN A 8 -22.48 -34.86 -6.54
C GLN A 8 -21.73 -33.87 -5.64
N LYS A 9 -22.40 -32.79 -5.24
CA LYS A 9 -21.88 -31.82 -4.26
C LYS A 9 -22.90 -31.53 -3.16
N ASN A 10 -22.42 -31.32 -1.93
CA ASN A 10 -23.28 -30.98 -0.79
C ASN A 10 -23.58 -29.48 -0.75
N CYS A 11 -24.80 -29.13 -0.40
CA CYS A 11 -25.19 -27.74 -0.16
C CYS A 11 -24.59 -27.24 1.16
N SER A 12 -23.84 -26.13 1.13
CA SER A 12 -23.26 -25.51 2.33
C SER A 12 -24.30 -24.97 3.32
N ALA A 13 -25.51 -24.66 2.85
CA ALA A 13 -26.57 -24.11 3.70
C ALA A 13 -27.40 -25.18 4.42
N CYS A 14 -27.67 -26.33 3.79
CA CYS A 14 -28.57 -27.36 4.35
C CYS A 14 -27.97 -28.78 4.39
N GLY A 15 -26.75 -28.97 3.92
CA GLY A 15 -26.04 -30.25 3.93
C GLY A 15 -26.50 -31.29 2.91
N LYS A 16 -27.61 -31.07 2.19
CA LYS A 16 -28.17 -32.06 1.25
C LYS A 16 -27.41 -32.13 -0.08
N GLU A 17 -27.32 -33.33 -0.64
CA GLU A 17 -26.69 -33.63 -1.93
C GLU A 17 -27.46 -33.02 -3.12
N ASN A 18 -26.71 -32.37 -4.01
CA ASN A 18 -27.20 -31.84 -5.28
C ASN A 18 -26.32 -32.32 -6.44
N ASN A 19 -26.88 -32.19 -7.64
CA ASN A 19 -26.12 -32.38 -8.87
C ASN A 19 -25.05 -31.29 -8.99
N LEU A 20 -23.83 -31.63 -9.44
CA LEU A 20 -22.71 -30.68 -9.57
C LEU A 20 -23.06 -29.44 -10.39
N ASP A 21 -23.84 -29.63 -11.46
CA ASP A 21 -24.24 -28.56 -12.38
C ASP A 21 -25.40 -27.69 -11.83
N SER A 22 -25.95 -28.04 -10.66
CA SER A 22 -27.03 -27.27 -10.05
C SER A 22 -26.51 -25.90 -9.58
N LYS A 23 -27.11 -24.84 -10.15
CA LYS A 23 -26.90 -23.45 -9.75
C LYS A 23 -27.57 -23.12 -8.41
N PHE A 24 -28.63 -23.85 -8.06
CA PHE A 24 -29.38 -23.67 -6.81
C PHE A 24 -29.61 -25.03 -6.15
N CYS A 25 -29.66 -25.05 -4.83
CA CYS A 25 -30.01 -26.25 -4.08
C CYS A 25 -31.49 -26.58 -4.31
N LYS A 26 -31.77 -27.81 -4.78
CA LYS A 26 -33.14 -28.26 -5.04
C LYS A 26 -34.03 -28.35 -3.79
N PHE A 27 -33.43 -28.31 -2.61
CA PHE A 27 -34.14 -28.47 -1.33
C PHE A 27 -34.38 -27.16 -0.58
N CYS A 28 -33.41 -26.26 -0.56
CA CYS A 28 -33.52 -25.00 0.21
C CYS A 28 -33.45 -23.75 -0.66
N GLY A 29 -33.22 -23.89 -1.97
CA GLY A 29 -33.10 -22.75 -2.90
C GLY A 29 -31.80 -21.96 -2.78
N ALA A 30 -30.89 -22.33 -1.88
CA ALA A 30 -29.60 -21.63 -1.71
C ALA A 30 -28.78 -21.66 -3.02
N ASN A 31 -28.19 -20.52 -3.39
CA ASN A 31 -27.33 -20.43 -4.56
C ASN A 31 -26.06 -21.29 -4.34
N MET A 32 -25.81 -22.22 -5.25
CA MET A 32 -24.70 -23.18 -5.24
C MET A 32 -23.69 -22.91 -6.36
N VAL A 33 -23.89 -21.82 -7.11
CA VAL A 33 -22.83 -21.28 -7.97
C VAL A 33 -21.76 -20.80 -7.02
N THR A 34 -20.62 -21.49 -7.00
CA THR A 34 -19.38 -20.92 -6.49
C THR A 34 -19.20 -19.64 -7.26
N ILE A 35 -19.46 -18.50 -6.61
CA ILE A 35 -19.20 -17.21 -7.21
C ILE A 35 -17.71 -17.28 -7.54
N ASP A 36 -17.37 -17.32 -8.83
CA ASP A 36 -16.00 -17.35 -9.31
C ASP A 36 -15.41 -15.95 -9.07
N VAL A 37 -15.20 -15.65 -7.79
CA VAL A 37 -14.63 -14.41 -7.32
C VAL A 37 -13.13 -14.59 -7.49
N GLN A 38 -12.66 -14.27 -8.70
CA GLN A 38 -11.24 -14.25 -9.01
C GLN A 38 -10.50 -13.37 -8.02
N THR A 39 -9.54 -13.96 -7.30
CA THR A 39 -8.65 -13.26 -6.38
C THR A 39 -8.06 -12.03 -7.06
N PHE A 40 -8.25 -10.88 -6.43
CA PHE A 40 -7.66 -9.63 -6.91
C PHE A 40 -6.40 -9.34 -6.10
N GLU A 41 -5.26 -9.26 -6.78
CA GLU A 41 -3.97 -8.93 -6.18
C GLU A 41 -3.37 -7.68 -6.84
N ILE A 42 -3.06 -6.67 -6.03
CA ILE A 42 -2.19 -5.57 -6.41
C ILE A 42 -0.85 -5.82 -5.76
N SER A 43 0.17 -6.03 -6.59
CA SER A 43 1.55 -6.00 -6.13
C SER A 43 2.26 -4.77 -6.67
N GLN A 44 2.82 -3.97 -5.77
CA GLN A 44 3.51 -2.74 -6.13
C GLN A 44 4.90 -2.74 -5.51
N THR A 45 5.90 -2.53 -6.36
CA THR A 45 7.24 -2.10 -5.91
C THR A 45 7.30 -0.59 -6.08
N MET A 46 7.63 0.13 -5.00
CA MET A 46 7.88 1.56 -5.11
C MET A 46 9.22 1.71 -5.85
N ARG A 47 9.18 2.06 -7.13
CA ARG A 47 10.41 2.46 -7.82
C ARG A 47 10.80 3.82 -7.27
N PHE A 48 11.72 3.84 -6.30
CA PHE A 48 12.46 5.06 -6.01
C PHE A 48 13.07 5.50 -7.35
N ARG A 49 12.73 6.71 -7.81
CA ARG A 49 13.23 7.26 -9.07
C ARG A 49 14.69 7.63 -8.88
N LYS A 50 15.54 6.61 -8.76
CA LYS A 50 16.97 6.67 -8.43
C LYS A 50 17.70 7.63 -9.37
N SER A 51 17.25 7.70 -10.63
CA SER A 51 17.76 8.64 -11.64
C SER A 51 17.65 10.11 -11.19
N SER A 52 16.51 10.57 -10.69
CA SER A 52 16.35 11.98 -10.31
C SER A 52 17.18 12.33 -9.08
N PHE A 53 17.16 11.47 -8.07
CA PHE A 53 17.92 11.70 -6.83
C PHE A 53 19.43 11.66 -7.09
N SER A 54 19.90 10.69 -7.89
CA SER A 54 21.31 10.57 -8.25
C SER A 54 21.80 11.80 -9.02
N ILE A 55 21.00 12.30 -9.97
CA ILE A 55 21.37 13.51 -10.74
C ILE A 55 21.48 14.73 -9.83
N CYS A 56 20.52 14.94 -8.91
CA CYS A 56 20.59 16.04 -7.95
C CYS A 56 21.83 15.95 -7.06
N CYS A 57 22.17 14.75 -6.58
CA CYS A 57 23.37 14.55 -5.75
C CYS A 57 24.66 14.84 -6.54
N ILE A 58 24.74 14.39 -7.80
CA ILE A 58 25.90 14.66 -8.67
C ILE A 58 26.03 16.16 -8.92
N ILE A 59 24.95 16.85 -9.32
CA ILE A 59 24.95 18.30 -9.54
C ILE A 59 25.40 19.05 -8.29
N PHE A 60 24.89 18.65 -7.13
CA PHE A 60 25.21 19.28 -5.86
C PHE A 60 26.69 19.08 -5.47
N ILE A 61 27.23 17.86 -5.66
CA ILE A 61 28.66 17.59 -5.44
C ILE A 61 29.51 18.43 -6.39
N VAL A 62 29.18 18.47 -7.68
CA VAL A 62 29.88 19.29 -8.68
C VAL A 62 29.85 20.78 -8.29
N LEU A 63 28.72 21.28 -7.78
CA LEU A 63 28.59 22.65 -7.31
C LEU A 63 29.51 22.93 -6.11
N ILE A 64 29.59 22.02 -5.13
CA ILE A 64 30.51 22.17 -3.99
C ILE A 64 31.96 22.26 -4.48
N PHE A 65 32.37 21.38 -5.39
CA PHE A 65 33.72 21.40 -5.96
C PHE A 65 33.98 22.68 -6.76
N TYR A 66 33.02 23.13 -7.57
CA TYR A 66 33.13 24.36 -8.34
C TYR A 66 33.32 25.59 -7.42
N LEU A 67 32.50 25.71 -6.37
CA LEU A 67 32.66 26.80 -5.40
C LEU A 67 34.04 26.75 -4.72
N SER A 68 34.49 25.54 -4.36
CA SER A 68 35.76 25.32 -3.66
C SER A 68 37.00 25.62 -4.52
N LEU A 69 36.96 25.27 -5.80
CA LEU A 69 38.11 25.32 -6.70
C LEU A 69 38.13 26.58 -7.59
N VAL A 70 36.99 27.20 -7.84
CA VAL A 70 36.87 28.34 -8.76
C VAL A 70 36.48 29.60 -8.03
N VAL A 71 35.46 29.57 -7.17
CA VAL A 71 34.92 30.80 -6.58
C VAL A 71 35.82 31.34 -5.47
N PHE A 72 36.19 30.53 -4.48
CA PHE A 72 37.05 31.01 -3.38
C PHE A 72 38.44 31.49 -3.84
N PRO A 73 39.16 30.78 -4.74
CA PRO A 73 40.48 31.26 -5.19
C PRO A 73 40.44 32.58 -5.96
N ASN A 74 39.32 32.89 -6.62
CA ASN A 74 39.17 34.13 -7.38
C ASN A 74 38.64 35.31 -6.53
N SER A 75 38.13 35.05 -5.32
CA SER A 75 37.48 36.07 -4.48
C SER A 75 38.29 36.47 -3.24
N MET A 76 39.32 35.70 -2.89
CA MET A 76 40.09 35.87 -1.66
C MET A 76 41.59 35.69 -1.91
N GLU A 77 42.42 36.21 -1.00
CA GLU A 77 43.85 35.92 -1.01
C GLU A 77 44.13 34.41 -0.92
N PRO A 78 45.23 33.91 -1.54
CA PRO A 78 45.48 32.48 -1.68
C PRO A 78 45.45 31.70 -0.36
N ALA A 79 46.05 32.25 0.70
CA ALA A 79 46.08 31.60 2.01
C ALA A 79 44.67 31.47 2.62
N MET A 80 43.86 32.53 2.53
CA MET A 80 42.50 32.56 3.04
C MET A 80 41.56 31.67 2.21
N ALA A 81 41.75 31.64 0.88
CA ALA A 81 40.99 30.80 -0.02
C ALA A 81 41.17 29.30 0.32
N VAL A 82 42.40 28.87 0.59
CA VAL A 82 42.68 27.47 0.97
C VAL A 82 41.96 27.09 2.27
N VAL A 83 42.04 27.95 3.29
CA VAL A 83 41.38 27.70 4.59
C VAL A 83 39.86 27.69 4.44
N ALA A 84 39.30 28.66 3.70
CA ALA A 84 37.86 28.77 3.46
C ALA A 84 37.32 27.57 2.67
N SER A 85 38.00 27.16 1.60
CA SER A 85 37.61 25.98 0.82
C SER A 85 37.66 24.71 1.65
N GLY A 86 38.69 24.52 2.48
CA GLY A 86 38.80 23.36 3.37
C GLY A 86 37.64 23.29 4.36
N LEU A 87 37.35 24.40 5.05
CA LEU A 87 36.21 24.49 5.97
C LEU A 87 34.86 24.27 5.27
N PHE A 88 34.68 24.85 4.08
CA PHE A 88 33.44 24.71 3.31
C PHE A 88 33.18 23.25 2.91
N ILE A 89 34.20 22.54 2.41
CA ILE A 89 34.08 21.12 2.06
C ILE A 89 33.72 20.28 3.29
N VAL A 90 34.37 20.53 4.44
CA VAL A 90 34.10 19.77 5.66
C VAL A 90 32.69 20.03 6.18
N LEU A 91 32.28 21.29 6.28
CA LEU A 91 30.97 21.65 6.85
C LEU A 91 29.84 21.32 5.89
N VAL A 92 29.87 21.83 4.66
CA VAL A 92 28.78 21.68 3.70
C VAL A 92 28.81 20.29 3.08
N GLY A 93 29.99 19.82 2.66
CA GLY A 93 30.15 18.47 2.12
C GLY A 93 29.83 17.40 3.17
N GLY A 94 30.32 17.56 4.40
CA GLY A 94 30.04 16.64 5.50
C GLY A 94 28.56 16.58 5.88
N ALA A 95 27.92 17.73 6.08
CA ALA A 95 26.48 17.78 6.38
C ALA A 95 25.64 17.18 5.26
N SER A 96 26.01 17.44 4.00
CA SER A 96 25.30 16.91 2.84
C SER A 96 25.48 15.40 2.69
N PHE A 97 26.67 14.88 3.00
CA PHE A 97 26.93 13.45 3.04
C PHE A 97 26.09 12.74 4.11
N LEU A 98 26.02 13.30 5.32
CA LEU A 98 25.14 12.79 6.38
C LEU A 98 23.66 12.83 5.98
N GLY A 99 23.22 13.91 5.35
CA GLY A 99 21.87 14.01 4.79
C GLY A 99 21.59 12.95 3.74
N LEU A 100 22.55 12.67 2.85
CA LEU A 100 22.44 11.62 1.84
C LEU A 100 22.36 10.23 2.47
N LEU A 101 23.18 9.95 3.49
CA LEU A 101 23.11 8.70 4.25
C LEU A 101 21.76 8.54 4.94
N TYR A 102 21.24 9.61 5.55
CA TYR A 102 19.92 9.62 6.18
C TYR A 102 18.82 9.31 5.16
N ILE A 103 18.84 9.99 4.01
CA ILE A 103 17.88 9.73 2.92
C ILE A 103 17.99 8.27 2.46
N LEU A 104 19.19 7.76 2.18
CA LEU A 104 19.38 6.36 1.80
C LEU A 104 18.87 5.38 2.87
N TRP A 105 19.03 5.72 4.15
CA TRP A 105 18.52 4.91 5.26
C TRP A 105 16.99 4.90 5.32
N VAL A 106 16.36 6.06 5.22
CA VAL A 106 14.89 6.21 5.14
C VAL A 106 14.35 5.44 3.92
N TYR A 107 14.99 5.60 2.76
CA TYR A 107 14.58 4.96 1.51
C TYR A 107 15.12 3.54 1.31
N ARG A 108 15.86 2.97 2.27
CA ARG A 108 16.28 1.56 2.24
C ARG A 108 15.05 0.62 2.14
N GLY A 109 13.87 1.12 2.53
CA GLY A 109 12.57 0.47 2.38
C GLY A 109 11.91 0.55 0.99
N ALA A 110 12.46 1.31 0.05
CA ALA A 110 11.78 1.58 -1.22
C ALA A 110 11.69 0.35 -2.14
N GLY A 111 12.64 -0.57 -2.06
CA GLY A 111 12.69 -1.77 -2.92
C GLY A 111 11.73 -2.89 -2.54
N PHE A 112 11.10 -2.84 -1.36
CA PHE A 112 10.26 -3.96 -0.91
C PHE A 112 8.92 -3.98 -1.65
N ARG A 113 8.50 -5.20 -2.02
CA ARG A 113 7.22 -5.48 -2.63
C ARG A 113 6.12 -5.31 -1.58
N ARG A 114 5.11 -4.52 -1.92
CA ARG A 114 3.88 -4.36 -1.15
C ARG A 114 2.79 -5.14 -1.86
N ILE A 115 1.97 -5.86 -1.09
CA ILE A 115 0.94 -6.73 -1.64
C ILE A 115 -0.37 -6.39 -0.95
N PHE A 116 -1.38 -6.11 -1.75
CA PHE A 116 -2.77 -6.11 -1.34
C PHE A 116 -3.45 -7.25 -2.08
N SER A 117 -4.03 -8.19 -1.36
CA SER A 117 -4.84 -9.24 -1.94
C SER A 117 -6.19 -9.35 -1.26
N ILE A 118 -7.21 -9.56 -2.08
CA ILE A 118 -8.59 -9.79 -1.65
C ILE A 118 -9.08 -11.05 -2.34
N SER A 119 -9.52 -12.01 -1.54
CA SER A 119 -9.91 -13.34 -1.97
C SER A 119 -11.26 -13.71 -1.36
N PRO A 120 -11.84 -14.87 -1.74
CA PRO A 120 -13.05 -15.36 -1.09
C PRO A 120 -12.91 -15.60 0.42
N ASN A 121 -11.69 -15.87 0.90
CA ASN A 121 -11.43 -16.18 2.30
C ASN A 121 -11.32 -14.91 3.14
N GLY A 122 -10.69 -13.86 2.59
CA GLY A 122 -10.44 -12.64 3.34
C GLY A 122 -9.63 -11.60 2.59
N ILE A 123 -9.12 -10.64 3.35
CA ILE A 123 -8.27 -9.55 2.89
C ILE A 123 -6.90 -9.72 3.55
N LYS A 124 -5.84 -9.64 2.74
CA LYS A 124 -4.46 -9.70 3.21
C LYS A 124 -3.67 -8.51 2.68
N ILE A 125 -2.97 -7.83 3.58
CA ILE A 125 -2.16 -6.66 3.26
C ILE A 125 -0.77 -6.85 3.85
N VAL A 126 0.23 -6.79 2.98
CA VAL A 126 1.64 -6.92 3.33
C VAL A 126 2.34 -5.61 3.01
N VAL A 127 2.64 -4.85 4.05
CA VAL A 127 3.43 -3.62 3.99
C VAL A 127 4.78 -3.87 4.71
N PRO A 128 5.91 -3.53 4.10
CA PRO A 128 7.22 -3.69 4.72
C PRO A 128 7.33 -2.91 6.03
N ARG A 129 7.92 -3.54 7.06
CA ARG A 129 8.12 -2.99 8.41
C ARG A 129 6.84 -2.78 9.21
N GLU A 130 5.70 -3.23 8.70
CA GLU A 130 4.45 -3.32 9.45
C GLU A 130 4.10 -4.80 9.67
N PRO A 131 3.35 -5.13 10.74
CA PRO A 131 2.81 -6.47 10.90
C PRO A 131 1.90 -6.81 9.72
N ILE A 132 1.90 -8.08 9.31
CA ILE A 132 1.01 -8.56 8.24
C ILE A 132 -0.43 -8.39 8.72
N PHE A 133 -1.23 -7.69 7.93
CA PHE A 133 -2.65 -7.51 8.21
C PHE A 133 -3.46 -8.56 7.47
N GLU A 134 -4.26 -9.34 8.20
CA GLU A 134 -5.13 -10.38 7.64
C GLU A 134 -6.47 -10.40 8.39
N VAL A 135 -7.57 -10.40 7.64
CA VAL A 135 -8.93 -10.46 8.19
C VAL A 135 -9.83 -11.30 7.28
N ASN A 136 -10.53 -12.26 7.88
CA ASN A 136 -11.49 -13.09 7.16
C ASN A 136 -12.84 -12.39 7.04
N TRP A 137 -13.59 -12.67 5.97
CA TRP A 137 -14.92 -12.08 5.77
C TRP A 137 -15.93 -12.49 6.84
N SER A 138 -15.73 -13.61 7.52
CA SER A 138 -16.58 -14.07 8.63
C SER A 138 -16.38 -13.28 9.92
N GLU A 139 -15.32 -12.49 10.05
CA GLU A 139 -14.94 -11.80 11.30
C GLU A 139 -15.60 -10.42 11.46
N PHE A 140 -16.30 -9.92 10.44
CA PHE A 140 -16.91 -8.59 10.45
C PHE A 140 -18.14 -8.52 9.56
N ASP A 141 -19.02 -7.56 9.83
CA ASP A 141 -20.29 -7.37 9.12
C ASP A 141 -20.28 -6.07 8.29
N LEU A 142 -19.50 -5.10 8.74
CA LEU A 142 -19.42 -3.77 8.19
C LEU A 142 -17.96 -3.34 7.99
N ILE A 143 -17.70 -2.72 6.84
CA ILE A 143 -16.46 -1.99 6.57
C ILE A 143 -16.78 -0.50 6.56
N GLN A 144 -16.15 0.27 7.44
CA GLN A 144 -16.23 1.72 7.43
C GLN A 144 -14.91 2.31 6.93
N LEU A 145 -14.97 3.11 5.86
CA LEU A 145 -13.81 3.79 5.30
C LEU A 145 -13.80 5.26 5.70
N HIS A 146 -12.75 5.71 6.36
CA HIS A 146 -12.50 7.14 6.60
C HIS A 146 -11.38 7.64 5.70
N LYS A 147 -11.62 8.77 5.03
CA LYS A 147 -10.63 9.43 4.19
C LYS A 147 -10.18 10.73 4.84
N PHE A 148 -8.88 10.81 5.11
CA PHE A 148 -8.25 12.01 5.66
C PHE A 148 -7.38 12.69 4.59
N SER A 149 -7.36 14.02 4.63
CA SER A 149 -6.33 14.80 3.93
C SER A 149 -5.16 14.99 4.87
N GLY A 150 -4.01 14.39 4.56
CA GLY A 150 -2.76 14.60 5.29
C GLY A 150 -2.05 15.89 4.86
N SER A 151 -1.00 16.24 5.61
CA SER A 151 -0.05 17.29 5.23
C SER A 151 0.60 16.89 3.89
N HIS A 152 0.69 17.81 2.92
CA HIS A 152 1.27 17.57 1.58
C HIS A 152 0.43 16.75 0.57
N ASN A 153 -0.89 16.95 0.51
CA ASN A 153 -1.77 16.29 -0.49
C ASN A 153 -1.82 14.75 -0.42
N ASN A 154 -1.15 14.13 0.54
CA ASN A 154 -1.25 12.70 0.77
C ASN A 154 -2.63 12.36 1.32
N LYS A 155 -3.27 11.40 0.67
CA LYS A 155 -4.59 10.90 1.08
C LYS A 155 -4.36 9.70 1.98
N LEU A 156 -4.90 9.75 3.19
CA LEU A 156 -4.88 8.66 4.13
C LEU A 156 -6.24 7.97 4.11
N TYR A 157 -6.24 6.65 4.07
CA TYR A 157 -7.45 5.83 4.05
C TYR A 157 -7.39 4.89 5.24
N ARG A 158 -8.30 5.06 6.21
CA ARG A 158 -8.41 4.15 7.36
C ARG A 158 -9.65 3.30 7.21
N PHE A 159 -9.45 1.99 7.21
CA PHE A 159 -10.53 1.00 7.14
C PHE A 159 -10.77 0.48 8.55
N TYR A 160 -12.02 0.51 8.99
CA TYR A 160 -12.47 -0.13 10.22
C TYR A 160 -13.35 -1.31 9.84
N PHE A 161 -13.03 -2.49 10.38
CA PHE A 161 -13.76 -3.72 10.21
C PHE A 161 -14.57 -3.96 11.49
N ILE A 162 -15.89 -3.81 11.40
CA ILE A 162 -16.80 -3.73 12.55
C ILE A 162 -17.66 -5.00 12.60
N SER A 163 -17.78 -5.60 13.78
CA SER A 163 -18.69 -6.71 14.08
C SER A 163 -19.39 -6.42 15.41
N ASN A 164 -20.70 -6.67 15.49
CA ASN A 164 -21.49 -6.38 16.70
C ASN A 164 -21.29 -4.95 17.24
N ASP A 165 -21.25 -3.96 16.34
CA ASP A 165 -21.01 -2.55 16.63
C ASP A 165 -19.64 -2.20 17.27
N GLU A 166 -18.74 -3.17 17.40
CA GLU A 166 -17.37 -2.98 17.89
C GLU A 166 -16.35 -3.06 16.75
N VAL A 167 -15.30 -2.22 16.82
CA VAL A 167 -14.19 -2.26 15.87
C VAL A 167 -13.32 -3.46 16.20
N ASN A 168 -13.43 -4.52 15.40
CA ASN A 168 -12.64 -5.74 15.56
C ASN A 168 -11.19 -5.51 15.11
N LYS A 169 -11.02 -4.93 13.91
CA LYS A 169 -9.71 -4.62 13.33
C LYS A 169 -9.76 -3.30 12.59
N ASP A 170 -8.62 -2.63 12.50
CA ASP A 170 -8.46 -1.47 11.62
C ASP A 170 -7.12 -1.48 10.89
N PHE A 171 -7.08 -0.78 9.76
CA PHE A 171 -5.87 -0.67 8.96
C PHE A 171 -5.76 0.71 8.31
N LEU A 172 -4.59 1.30 8.38
CA LEU A 172 -4.28 2.60 7.79
C LEU A 172 -3.45 2.45 6.51
N ILE A 173 -4.00 2.88 5.39
CA ILE A 173 -3.29 3.04 4.13
C ILE A 173 -2.86 4.49 3.97
N GLU A 174 -1.55 4.71 4.04
CA GLU A 174 -0.94 5.98 3.68
C GLU A 174 -0.73 6.06 2.17
N GLY A 175 -1.50 6.93 1.51
CA GLY A 175 -1.32 7.19 0.08
C GLY A 175 0.08 7.73 -0.20
N SER A 176 0.68 7.25 -1.28
CA SER A 176 2.07 7.53 -1.70
C SER A 176 3.16 6.85 -0.87
N MET A 177 2.86 6.29 0.30
CA MET A 177 3.82 5.55 1.14
C MET A 177 3.58 4.04 1.13
N HIS A 178 2.32 3.62 1.25
CA HIS A 178 1.90 2.21 1.15
C HIS A 178 1.54 1.88 -0.29
N PHE A 179 0.64 2.63 -0.92
CA PHE A 179 0.26 2.39 -2.30
C PHE A 179 0.23 3.70 -3.08
N SER A 180 0.45 3.64 -4.39
CA SER A 180 0.25 4.81 -5.24
C SER A 180 -1.18 5.34 -5.09
N GLY A 181 -1.39 6.63 -5.32
CA GLY A 181 -2.74 7.20 -5.22
C GLY A 181 -3.76 6.55 -6.17
N VAL A 182 -3.30 6.00 -7.32
CA VAL A 182 -4.13 5.22 -8.26
C VAL A 182 -4.49 3.88 -7.64
N ASN A 183 -3.49 3.15 -7.11
CA ASN A 183 -3.71 1.85 -6.48
C ASN A 183 -4.58 1.96 -5.22
N CYS A 184 -4.44 3.02 -4.42
CA CYS A 184 -5.34 3.26 -3.29
C CYS A 184 -6.82 3.38 -3.73
N ARG A 185 -7.09 4.05 -4.87
CA ARG A 185 -8.44 4.16 -5.40
C ARG A 185 -8.96 2.81 -5.92
N ALA A 186 -8.10 2.03 -6.57
CA ALA A 186 -8.42 0.67 -7.00
C ALA A 186 -8.73 -0.24 -5.81
N ILE A 187 -7.92 -0.19 -4.74
CA ILE A 187 -8.14 -0.92 -3.48
C ILE A 187 -9.52 -0.57 -2.90
N VAL A 188 -9.83 0.72 -2.73
CA VAL A 188 -11.13 1.16 -2.20
C VAL A 188 -12.29 0.65 -3.08
N SER A 189 -12.17 0.77 -4.40
CA SER A 189 -13.19 0.30 -5.33
C SER A 189 -13.38 -1.22 -5.26
N GLN A 190 -12.30 -1.98 -5.14
CA GLN A 190 -12.34 -3.44 -5.09
C GLN A 190 -12.87 -3.93 -3.74
N MET A 191 -12.49 -3.29 -2.63
CA MET A 191 -13.06 -3.60 -1.31
C MET A 191 -14.57 -3.40 -1.27
N GLU A 192 -15.09 -2.33 -1.88
CA GLU A 192 -16.53 -2.08 -1.96
C GLU A 192 -17.25 -3.14 -2.82
N GLN A 193 -16.69 -3.49 -3.98
CA GLN A 193 -17.26 -4.53 -4.86
C GLN A 193 -17.27 -5.90 -4.17
N TYR A 194 -16.20 -6.26 -3.48
CA TYR A 194 -16.12 -7.52 -2.75
C TYR A 194 -17.02 -7.54 -1.52
N ALA A 195 -17.10 -6.45 -0.77
CA ALA A 195 -18.04 -6.34 0.34
C ALA A 195 -19.47 -6.60 -0.12
N ALA A 196 -19.89 -6.00 -1.24
CA ALA A 196 -21.21 -6.26 -1.83
C ALA A 196 -21.40 -7.74 -2.21
N LYS A 197 -20.39 -8.38 -2.83
CA LYS A 197 -20.44 -9.81 -3.18
C LYS A 197 -20.51 -10.73 -1.95
N MET A 198 -19.88 -10.32 -0.85
CA MET A 198 -19.86 -11.06 0.41
C MET A 198 -21.01 -10.70 1.36
N ASN A 199 -22.00 -9.94 0.88
CA ASN A 199 -23.12 -9.45 1.68
C ASN A 199 -22.69 -8.67 2.93
N LYS A 200 -21.61 -7.89 2.81
CA LYS A 200 -21.10 -7.00 3.86
C LYS A 200 -21.46 -5.55 3.55
N GLN A 201 -21.73 -4.78 4.60
CA GLN A 201 -21.99 -3.36 4.44
C GLN A 201 -20.67 -2.61 4.20
N PHE A 202 -20.69 -1.62 3.31
CA PHE A 202 -19.52 -0.77 3.04
C PHE A 202 -19.93 0.71 3.13
N ILE A 203 -19.45 1.43 4.14
CA ILE A 203 -19.79 2.82 4.39
C ILE A 203 -18.60 3.71 4.09
N ARG A 204 -18.74 4.59 3.09
CA ARG A 204 -17.79 5.67 2.81
C ARG A 204 -18.05 6.84 3.76
N GLY A 205 -17.20 6.99 4.77
CA GLY A 205 -17.24 8.11 5.71
C GLY A 205 -17.02 9.47 5.02
N LYS A 206 -17.61 10.52 5.59
CA LYS A 206 -17.40 11.90 5.14
C LYS A 206 -15.90 12.26 5.25
N ARG A 207 -15.41 13.08 4.32
CA ARG A 207 -14.04 13.60 4.36
C ARG A 207 -13.83 14.41 5.63
N ARG A 208 -12.91 13.97 6.50
CA ARG A 208 -12.52 14.70 7.70
C ARG A 208 -11.16 15.36 7.48
N LYS A 209 -11.01 16.62 7.88
CA LYS A 209 -9.69 17.23 8.04
C LYS A 209 -9.11 16.72 9.35
N ILE A 210 -7.85 16.27 9.33
CA ILE A 210 -7.11 16.03 10.57
C ILE A 210 -6.92 17.43 11.19
N LYS A 211 -7.38 17.60 12.42
CA LYS A 211 -7.10 18.80 13.22
C LYS A 211 -5.72 18.66 13.83
#